data_AF-A0A950AP09-F1
#
_entry.id   AF-A0A950AP09-F1
#
_cell.length_a   1.000
_cell.length_b   1.000
_cell.length_c   1.000
_cell.angle_alpha   90.00
_cell.angle_beta   90.00
_cell.angle_gamma   90.00
#
_symmetry.space_group_name_H-M   'P 1'
#
loop_
_entity.id
_entity.type
_entity.pdbx_description
1 polymer ?
#
loop_
_entity_poly.entity_id
_entity_poly.type
_entity_poly.pdbx_seq_one_letter_code
_entity_poly.pdbx_strand_id
1 'polypeptide(L)'
;LHDETSLTRSLRPLVDAGWVAVRAGDDRREKWFTITASGLAKLEAARPAWERAQARMQALLPEGAWRGLLATLPEVARLTAGA
;
A
#
# COMPACT_ATOMS: atom_id res chain seq x y z
N LEU A 1 0.97 11.07 5.51
CA LEU A 1 -0.45 10.65 5.64
C LEU A 1 -1.10 10.86 4.27
N HIS A 2 -1.93 9.94 3.78
CA HIS A 2 -2.59 10.12 2.49
C HIS A 2 -3.94 10.78 2.73
N ASP A 3 -4.17 11.98 2.20
CA ASP A 3 -5.49 12.62 2.26
C ASP A 3 -6.55 11.71 1.64
N GLU A 4 -7.79 11.74 2.15
CA GLU A 4 -8.91 10.91 1.67
C GLU A 4 -9.15 11.06 0.14
N THR A 5 -8.94 12.27 -0.37
CA THR A 5 -8.98 12.60 -1.80
C THR A 5 -7.86 11.91 -2.60
N SER A 6 -6.71 11.71 -1.97
CA SER A 6 -5.57 10.99 -2.53
C SER A 6 -5.77 9.48 -2.51
N LEU A 7 -6.45 8.92 -1.50
CA LEU A 7 -6.74 7.49 -1.41
C LEU A 7 -7.69 7.05 -2.53
N THR A 8 -8.79 7.76 -2.74
CA THR A 8 -9.74 7.42 -3.81
C THR A 8 -9.09 7.50 -5.19
N ARG A 9 -8.23 8.51 -5.41
CA ARG A 9 -7.50 8.66 -6.67
C ARG A 9 -6.46 7.55 -6.86
N SER A 10 -5.75 7.15 -5.81
CA SER A 10 -4.78 6.05 -5.85
C SER A 10 -5.43 4.68 -6.10
N LEU A 11 -6.69 4.49 -5.68
CA LEU A 11 -7.41 3.24 -5.88
C LEU A 11 -8.08 3.14 -7.27
N ARG A 12 -8.36 4.26 -7.94
CA ARG A 12 -9.06 4.26 -9.24
C ARG A 12 -8.42 3.34 -10.30
N PRO A 13 -7.08 3.34 -10.51
CA PRO A 13 -6.47 2.42 -11.47
C PRO A 13 -6.67 0.94 -11.11
N LEU A 14 -6.74 0.62 -9.81
CA LEU A 14 -6.97 -0.75 -9.35
C LEU A 14 -8.44 -1.17 -9.55
N VAL A 15 -9.36 -0.21 -9.46
CA VAL A 15 -10.78 -0.42 -9.79
C VAL A 15 -10.97 -0.60 -11.28
N ASP A 16 -10.38 0.27 -12.10
CA ASP A 16 -10.46 0.20 -13.57
C ASP A 16 -9.87 -1.12 -14.10
N ALA A 17 -8.83 -1.65 -13.46
CA ALA A 17 -8.24 -2.95 -13.77
C ALA A 17 -9.03 -4.16 -13.20
N GLY A 18 -10.09 -3.92 -12.43
CA GLY A 18 -10.90 -4.96 -11.79
C GLY A 18 -10.20 -5.70 -10.64
N TRP A 19 -9.09 -5.17 -10.11
CA TRP A 19 -8.35 -5.75 -8.99
C TRP A 19 -8.91 -5.34 -7.62
N VAL A 20 -9.64 -4.23 -7.58
CA VAL A 20 -10.39 -3.76 -6.41
C VAL A 20 -11.82 -3.46 -6.83
N ALA A 21 -12.79 -3.94 -6.06
CA ALA A 21 -14.18 -3.56 -6.19
C ALA A 21 -14.50 -2.41 -5.23
N VAL A 22 -15.42 -1.52 -5.63
CA VAL A 22 -15.94 -0.45 -4.79
C VAL A 22 -17.46 -0.58 -4.69
N ARG A 23 -18.00 -0.44 -3.47
CA ARG A 23 -19.44 -0.39 -3.19
C ARG A 23 -19.77 0.74 -2.22
N ALA A 24 -21.01 1.23 -2.24
CA ALA A 24 -21.48 2.15 -1.22
C ALA A 24 -21.51 1.45 0.15
N GLY A 25 -21.14 2.18 1.20
CA GLY A 25 -21.34 1.76 2.58
C GLY A 25 -22.77 1.95 3.04
N ASP A 26 -22.99 1.85 4.35
CA ASP A 26 -24.31 2.03 4.95
C ASP A 26 -24.75 3.51 4.88
N ASP A 27 -23.80 4.45 4.93
CA ASP A 27 -23.99 5.86 4.55
C ASP A 27 -23.68 6.06 3.06
N ARG A 28 -24.49 6.89 2.38
CA ARG A 28 -24.27 7.31 0.98
C ARG A 28 -22.93 8.00 0.74
N ARG A 29 -22.27 8.50 1.79
CA ARG A 29 -20.93 9.10 1.71
C ARG A 29 -19.81 8.09 1.86
N GLU A 30 -20.09 6.90 2.36
CA GLU A 30 -19.08 5.85 2.54
C GLU A 30 -18.83 5.09 1.25
N LYS A 31 -17.55 4.79 1.01
CA LYS A 31 -17.10 3.88 -0.05
C LYS A 31 -16.31 2.75 0.57
N TRP A 32 -16.77 1.54 0.33
CA TRP A 32 -16.13 0.32 0.78
C TRP A 32 -15.36 -0.29 -0.39
N PHE A 33 -14.06 -0.50 -0.17
CA PHE A 33 -13.17 -1.11 -1.16
C PHE A 33 -12.84 -2.53 -0.74
N THR A 34 -12.82 -3.46 -1.70
CA THR A 34 -12.52 -4.87 -1.44
C THR A 34 -11.63 -5.41 -2.55
N ILE A 35 -10.55 -6.11 -2.19
CA ILE A 35 -9.71 -6.76 -3.18
C ILE A 35 -10.48 -7.91 -3.83
N THR A 36 -10.45 -8.00 -5.15
CA THR A 36 -11.13 -9.07 -5.89
C THR A 36 -10.25 -10.32 -5.97
N ALA A 37 -10.81 -11.43 -6.43
CA ALA A 37 -10.03 -12.64 -6.71
C ALA A 37 -8.93 -12.40 -7.76
N SER A 38 -9.22 -11.63 -8.81
CA SER A 38 -8.21 -11.24 -9.81
C SER A 38 -7.16 -10.28 -9.23
N GLY A 39 -7.54 -9.42 -8.29
CA GLY A 39 -6.61 -8.57 -7.54
C GLY A 39 -5.67 -9.37 -6.66
N LEU A 40 -6.16 -10.38 -5.95
CA LEU A 40 -5.34 -11.32 -5.18
C LEU A 40 -4.38 -12.08 -6.10
N ALA A 41 -4.86 -12.61 -7.22
CA ALA A 41 -4.00 -13.28 -8.20
C ALA A 41 -2.91 -12.35 -8.75
N LYS A 42 -3.25 -11.07 -9.01
CA LYS A 42 -2.28 -10.07 -9.46
C LYS A 42 -1.23 -9.77 -8.37
N LEU A 43 -1.65 -9.67 -7.12
CA LEU A 43 -0.76 -9.46 -5.98
C LEU A 43 0.24 -10.61 -5.85
N GLU A 44 -0.23 -11.86 -5.93
CA GLU A 44 0.65 -13.04 -5.89
C GLU A 44 1.60 -13.09 -7.09
N ALA A 45 1.13 -12.74 -8.29
CA ALA A 45 2.00 -12.65 -9.46
C ALA A 45 3.08 -11.55 -9.32
N ALA A 46 2.79 -10.46 -8.61
CA ALA A 46 3.72 -9.37 -8.38
C ALA A 46 4.72 -9.64 -7.23
N ARG A 47 4.35 -10.51 -6.28
CA ARG A 47 5.11 -10.77 -5.05
C ARG A 47 6.59 -11.14 -5.30
N PRO A 48 6.95 -12.03 -6.23
CA PRO A 48 8.35 -12.37 -6.45
C PRO A 48 9.20 -11.18 -6.95
N ALA A 49 8.62 -10.31 -7.78
CA ALA A 49 9.32 -9.12 -8.27
C ALA A 49 9.53 -8.11 -7.16
N TRP A 50 8.53 -7.95 -6.28
CA TRP A 50 8.61 -7.11 -5.10
C TRP A 50 9.68 -7.61 -4.12
N GLU A 51 9.68 -8.90 -3.81
CA GLU A 51 10.68 -9.51 -2.91
C GLU A 51 12.10 -9.33 -3.43
N ARG A 52 12.33 -9.47 -4.74
CA ARG A 52 13.64 -9.18 -5.34
C ARG A 52 14.05 -7.73 -5.18
N ALA A 53 13.12 -6.79 -5.38
CA ALA A 53 13.40 -5.37 -5.18
C ALA A 53 13.76 -5.07 -3.72
N GLN A 54 13.02 -5.65 -2.77
CA GLN A 54 13.27 -5.56 -1.34
C GLN A 54 14.63 -6.14 -0.95
N ALA A 55 14.94 -7.35 -1.42
CA ALA A 55 16.22 -8.01 -1.17
C ALA A 55 17.40 -7.20 -1.72
N ARG A 56 17.26 -6.61 -2.92
CA ARG A 56 18.27 -5.70 -3.48
C ARG A 56 18.50 -4.49 -2.59
N MET A 57 17.44 -3.87 -2.08
CA MET A 57 17.57 -2.71 -1.18
C MET A 57 18.25 -3.11 0.14
N GLN A 58 17.88 -4.25 0.71
CA GLN A 58 18.49 -4.78 1.95
C GLN A 58 19.98 -5.07 1.78
N ALA A 59 20.38 -5.66 0.65
CA ALA A 59 21.78 -5.98 0.36
C ALA A 59 22.69 -4.75 0.21
N LEU A 60 22.12 -3.57 -0.05
CA LEU A 60 22.86 -2.31 -0.17
C LEU A 60 23.06 -1.60 1.18
N LEU A 61 22.42 -2.09 2.25
CA LEU A 61 22.46 -1.46 3.56
C LEU A 61 23.41 -2.20 4.51
N PRO A 62 24.08 -1.47 5.42
CA PRO A 62 24.85 -2.09 6.49
C PRO A 62 24.00 -3.04 7.36
N GLU A 63 24.67 -3.99 8.02
CA GLU A 63 24.01 -4.90 8.95
C GLU A 63 23.19 -4.12 10.00
N GLY A 64 21.95 -4.59 10.24
CA GLY A 64 21.04 -3.95 11.20
C GLY A 64 20.39 -2.65 10.73
N ALA A 65 20.93 -1.94 9.73
CA ALA A 65 20.39 -0.66 9.26
C ALA A 65 18.96 -0.80 8.69
N TRP A 66 18.69 -1.88 7.96
CA TRP A 66 17.35 -2.18 7.46
C TRP A 66 16.32 -2.34 8.58
N ARG A 67 16.67 -3.09 9.63
CA ARG A 67 15.80 -3.31 10.79
C ARG A 67 15.58 -2.02 11.57
N GLY A 68 16.65 -1.22 11.76
CA GLY A 68 16.56 0.09 12.38
C GLY A 68 15.62 1.03 11.62
N LEU A 69 15.77 1.11 10.29
CA LEU A 69 14.91 1.91 9.43
C LEU A 69 13.43 1.53 9.59
N LEU A 70 13.10 0.24 9.50
CA LEU A 70 11.72 -0.24 9.65
C LEU A 70 11.14 0.00 11.04
N ALA A 71 11.98 0.04 12.09
CA ALA A 71 11.54 0.39 13.44
C ALA A 71 11.24 1.89 13.59
N THR A 72 12.01 2.77 12.93
CA THR A 72 11.90 4.23 13.09
C THR A 72 10.90 4.88 12.11
N LEU A 73 10.76 4.35 10.89
CA LEU A 73 9.87 4.92 9.86
C LEU A 73 8.42 5.16 10.33
N PRO A 74 7.78 4.25 11.10
CA PRO A 74 6.41 4.47 11.57
C PRO A 74 6.26 5.68 12.49
N GLU A 75 7.31 6.02 13.26
CA GLU A 75 7.32 7.18 14.13
C GLU A 75 7.49 8.46 13.32
N VAL A 76 8.47 8.49 12.39
CA VAL A 76 8.68 9.62 11.48
C VAL A 76 7.40 9.92 10.69
N ALA A 77 6.75 8.89 10.13
CA ALA A 77 5.52 9.04 9.37
C ALA A 77 4.39 9.65 10.21
N ARG A 78 4.28 9.31 11.51
CA ARG A 78 3.30 9.89 12.44
C ARG A 78 3.61 11.35 12.74
N LEU A 79 4.87 11.70 13.00
CA LEU A 79 5.29 13.06 13.30
C LEU A 79 5.05 14.01 12.11
N THR A 80 5.29 13.55 10.89
CA THR A 80 5.04 14.33 9.66
C THR A 80 3.58 14.33 9.19
N ALA A 81 2.72 13.51 9.80
CA ALA A 81 1.33 13.42 9.39
C ALA A 81 0.42 14.48 10.02
N GLY A 82 0.88 15.15 11.08
CA GLY A 82 0.13 16.18 11.80
C GLY A 82 0.73 17.58 11.70
N ALA A 83 1.74 17.78 10.84
CA ALA A 83 2.36 19.07 10.52
C ALA A 83 2.03 19.45 9.07
#